data_AF-A0A9J6CUZ1-F1
#
_entry.id   AF-A0A9J6CUZ1-F1
#
_cell.length_a   1.000
_cell.length_b   1.000
_cell.length_c   1.000
_cell.angle_alpha   90.00
_cell.angle_beta   90.00
_cell.angle_gamma   90.00
#
_symmetry.space_group_name_H-M   'P 1'
#
loop_
_entity.id
_entity.type
_entity.pdbx_description
1 polymer ?
#
loop_
_entity_poly.entity_id
_entity_poly.type
_entity_poly.pdbx_seq_one_letter_code
_entity_poly.pdbx_strand_id
1 'polypeptide(L)'
;MTASESLGYGLMGFGPALAMFALTIARHPSRVVVLLLSSFSWILSLLLSSLAWFVLSPLGSSLDVVVAIAVLFQEGSRLATLQALRKADHSLKLAALAGDAQLARSRAALAYASGLGFGVASGACSLLNPLADIADAGVPPGVAGTAKRYVS
;
A
#
# COMPACT_ATOMS: atom_id res chain seq x y z
N MET A 1 -8.09 28.03 -3.75
CA MET A 1 -6.69 27.97 -3.30
C MET A 1 -6.38 26.62 -2.67
N THR A 2 -7.25 26.08 -1.82
CA THR A 2 -7.07 24.76 -1.17
C THR A 2 -7.21 23.54 -2.09
N ALA A 3 -8.12 23.58 -3.07
CA ALA A 3 -8.27 22.48 -4.03
C ALA A 3 -6.99 22.23 -4.87
N SER A 4 -6.29 23.30 -5.29
CA SER A 4 -5.02 23.18 -6.02
C SER A 4 -3.88 22.67 -5.14
N GLU A 5 -3.89 22.99 -3.86
CA GLU A 5 -2.90 22.51 -2.88
C GLU A 5 -3.11 21.02 -2.56
N SER A 6 -4.35 20.61 -2.28
CA SER A 6 -4.70 19.19 -2.09
C SER A 6 -4.38 18.37 -3.35
N LEU A 7 -4.66 18.90 -4.54
CA LEU A 7 -4.24 18.28 -5.80
C LEU A 7 -2.71 18.17 -5.91
N GLY A 8 -1.96 19.23 -5.57
CA GLY A 8 -0.51 19.23 -5.60
C GLY A 8 0.11 18.16 -4.68
N TYR A 9 -0.33 18.10 -3.42
CA TYR A 9 0.12 17.07 -2.48
C TYR A 9 -0.34 15.67 -2.86
N GLY A 10 -1.57 15.53 -3.38
CA GLY A 10 -2.08 14.27 -3.91
C GLY A 10 -1.24 13.75 -5.08
N LEU A 11 -0.83 14.62 -6.00
CA LEU A 11 0.06 14.27 -7.11
C LEU A 11 1.49 13.99 -6.63
N MET A 12 2.00 14.66 -5.60
CA MET A 12 3.30 14.30 -5.02
C MET A 12 3.26 12.91 -4.37
N GLY A 13 2.18 12.58 -3.65
CA GLY A 13 2.03 11.29 -2.98
C GLY A 13 1.71 10.12 -3.92
N PHE A 14 0.75 10.30 -4.83
CA PHE A 14 0.24 9.23 -5.70
C PHE A 14 0.66 9.35 -7.17
N GLY A 15 1.24 10.47 -7.61
CA GLY A 15 1.65 10.67 -9.00
C GLY A 15 2.60 9.59 -9.52
N PRO A 16 3.67 9.21 -8.80
CA PRO A 16 4.54 8.11 -9.21
C PRO A 16 3.78 6.78 -9.34
N ALA A 17 2.92 6.47 -8.35
CA ALA A 17 2.14 5.24 -8.37
C ALA A 17 1.13 5.21 -9.53
N LEU A 18 0.50 6.34 -9.84
CA LEU A 18 -0.42 6.50 -10.97
C LEU A 18 0.30 6.34 -12.31
N ALA A 19 1.48 6.95 -12.46
CA ALA A 19 2.30 6.81 -13.67
C ALA A 19 2.76 5.36 -13.86
N MET A 20 3.24 4.72 -12.79
CA MET A 20 3.60 3.30 -12.78
C MET A 20 2.41 2.43 -13.18
N PHE A 21 1.23 2.67 -12.61
CA PHE A 21 0.01 1.94 -12.95
C PHE A 21 -0.35 2.10 -14.44
N ALA A 22 -0.48 3.34 -14.92
CA ALA A 22 -0.92 3.64 -16.28
C ALA A 22 0.08 3.13 -17.34
N LEU A 23 1.38 3.31 -17.12
CA LEU A 23 2.40 2.97 -18.11
C LEU A 23 2.78 1.48 -18.12
N THR A 24 2.75 0.80 -16.96
CA THR A 24 3.30 -0.55 -16.84
C THR A 24 2.28 -1.62 -16.46
N ILE A 25 1.31 -1.32 -15.59
CA ILE A 25 0.38 -2.32 -15.05
C ILE A 25 -0.87 -2.44 -15.92
N ALA A 26 -1.49 -1.31 -16.30
CA ALA A 26 -2.74 -1.27 -17.05
C ALA A 26 -2.70 -2.01 -18.39
N ARG A 27 -1.50 -2.17 -18.98
CA ARG A 27 -1.28 -2.91 -20.22
C ARG A 27 -1.50 -4.42 -20.12
N HIS A 28 -1.45 -4.99 -18.91
CA HIS A 28 -1.56 -6.44 -18.72
C HIS A 28 -2.54 -6.77 -17.58
N PRO A 29 -3.67 -7.42 -17.86
CA PRO A 29 -4.72 -7.65 -16.86
C PRO A 29 -4.24 -8.51 -15.68
N SER A 30 -3.30 -9.44 -15.89
CA SER A 30 -2.71 -10.24 -14.80
C SER A 30 -1.99 -9.38 -13.75
N ARG A 31 -1.34 -8.28 -14.15
CA ARG A 31 -0.67 -7.35 -13.23
C ARG A 31 -1.70 -6.56 -12.42
N VAL A 32 -2.81 -6.17 -13.04
CA VAL A 32 -3.92 -5.47 -12.36
C VAL A 32 -4.53 -6.36 -11.27
N VAL A 33 -4.80 -7.63 -11.59
CA VAL A 33 -5.34 -8.60 -10.62
C VAL A 33 -4.40 -8.78 -9.44
N VAL A 34 -3.09 -8.93 -9.69
CA VAL A 34 -2.09 -9.06 -8.62
C VAL A 34 -1.99 -7.80 -7.77
N LEU A 35 -2.04 -6.62 -8.39
CA LEU A 35 -2.06 -5.36 -7.67
C LEU A 35 -3.25 -5.32 -6.69
N LEU A 36 -4.47 -5.60 -7.18
CA LEU A 36 -5.68 -5.61 -6.36
C LEU A 36 -5.63 -6.63 -5.22
N LEU A 37 -5.20 -7.87 -5.50
CA LEU A 37 -5.06 -8.92 -4.47
C LEU A 37 -4.06 -8.52 -3.38
N SER A 38 -2.95 -7.91 -3.78
CA SER A 38 -1.92 -7.46 -2.86
C SER A 38 -2.37 -6.26 -2.01
N SER A 39 -3.07 -5.28 -2.59
CA SER A 39 -3.71 -4.18 -1.86
C SER A 39 -4.73 -4.69 -0.85
N PHE A 40 -5.59 -5.63 -1.26
CA PHE A 40 -6.56 -6.25 -0.37
C PHE A 40 -5.88 -7.01 0.78
N SER A 41 -4.84 -7.80 0.49
CA SER A 41 -4.08 -8.51 1.52
C SER A 41 -3.44 -7.58 2.54
N TRP A 42 -2.95 -6.42 2.10
CA TRP A 42 -2.42 -5.39 2.99
C TRP A 42 -3.51 -4.79 3.89
N ILE A 43 -4.68 -4.43 3.35
CA ILE A 43 -5.80 -3.91 4.14
C ILE A 43 -6.30 -4.95 5.15
N LEU A 44 -6.40 -6.21 4.74
CA LEU A 44 -6.78 -7.31 5.63
C LEU A 44 -5.78 -7.48 6.78
N SER A 45 -4.50 -7.32 6.49
CA SER A 45 -3.43 -7.34 7.51
C SER A 45 -3.57 -6.19 8.51
N LEU A 46 -3.87 -4.98 8.03
CA LEU A 46 -4.19 -3.86 8.91
C LEU A 46 -5.44 -4.11 9.76
N LEU A 47 -6.47 -4.74 9.20
CA LEU A 47 -7.68 -5.09 9.95
C LEU A 47 -7.36 -6.05 11.10
N LEU A 48 -6.58 -7.10 10.83
CA LEU A 48 -6.13 -8.04 11.86
C LEU A 48 -5.25 -7.36 12.92
N SER A 49 -4.36 -6.46 12.50
CA SER A 49 -3.56 -5.66 13.42
C SER A 49 -4.42 -4.73 14.29
N SER A 50 -5.48 -4.15 13.73
CA SER A 50 -6.42 -3.31 14.47
C SER A 50 -7.21 -4.13 15.49
N LEU A 51 -7.56 -5.37 15.17
CA LEU A 51 -8.21 -6.27 16.11
C LEU A 51 -7.25 -6.68 17.24
N ALA A 52 -5.98 -6.96 16.91
CA ALA A 52 -4.95 -7.20 17.91
C ALA A 52 -4.79 -6.00 18.85
N TRP A 53 -4.77 -4.78 18.31
CA TRP A 53 -4.75 -3.55 19.11
C TRP A 53 -5.98 -3.44 20.03
N PHE A 54 -7.18 -3.74 19.54
CA PHE A 54 -8.40 -3.67 20.35
C PHE A 54 -8.32 -4.59 21.59
N VAL A 55 -7.72 -5.77 21.45
CA VAL A 55 -7.49 -6.71 22.57
C VAL A 55 -6.36 -6.24 23.49
N LEU A 56 -5.31 -5.62 22.94
CA LEU A 56 -4.11 -5.18 23.67
C LEU A 56 -4.25 -3.82 24.37
N SER A 57 -5.16 -2.97 23.91
CA SER A 57 -5.46 -1.65 24.48
C SER A 57 -5.82 -1.70 25.98
N PRO A 58 -6.73 -2.58 26.45
CA PRO A 58 -7.03 -2.67 27.89
C PRO A 58 -5.87 -3.20 28.75
N LEU A 59 -4.83 -3.78 28.14
CA LEU A 59 -3.65 -4.31 28.84
C LEU A 59 -2.56 -3.24 29.09
N GLY A 60 -2.78 -1.99 28.64
CA GLY A 60 -1.82 -0.89 28.86
C GLY A 60 -0.61 -0.92 27.93
N SER A 61 -0.77 -1.48 26.72
CA SER A 61 0.34 -1.63 25.75
C SER A 61 0.84 -0.28 25.21
N SER A 62 2.15 -0.10 25.12
CA SER A 62 2.75 1.11 24.51
C SER A 62 2.57 1.12 22.98
N LEU A 63 2.47 2.32 22.40
CA LEU A 63 2.28 2.49 20.95
C LEU A 63 3.38 1.79 20.12
N ASP A 64 4.61 1.75 20.62
CA ASP A 64 5.74 1.10 19.96
C ASP A 64 5.51 -0.40 19.75
N VAL A 65 4.95 -1.10 20.76
CA VAL A 65 4.63 -2.53 20.68
C VAL A 65 3.55 -2.79 19.63
N VAL A 66 2.60 -1.88 19.52
CA VAL A 66 1.43 -2.00 18.65
C VAL A 66 1.85 -1.79 17.20
N VAL A 67 2.68 -0.79 16.96
CA VAL A 67 3.30 -0.56 15.65
C VAL A 67 4.18 -1.75 15.26
N ALA A 68 4.97 -2.29 16.19
CA ALA A 68 5.77 -3.49 15.93
C ALA A 68 4.89 -4.69 15.52
N ILE A 69 3.79 -4.93 16.24
CA ILE A 69 2.82 -5.98 15.89
C ILE A 69 2.19 -5.71 14.51
N ALA A 70 1.83 -4.46 14.19
CA ALA A 70 1.30 -4.09 12.89
C ALA A 70 2.28 -4.40 11.76
N VAL A 71 3.56 -4.03 11.93
CA VAL A 71 4.62 -4.34 10.97
C VAL A 71 4.79 -5.85 10.78
N LEU A 72 4.69 -6.65 11.85
CA LEU A 72 4.74 -8.10 11.74
C LEU A 72 3.56 -8.67 10.94
N PHE A 73 2.34 -8.19 11.18
CA PHE A 73 1.19 -8.59 10.37
C PHE A 73 1.36 -8.18 8.90
N GLN A 74 1.90 -6.99 8.63
CA GLN A 74 2.09 -6.46 7.27
C GLN A 74 3.21 -7.21 6.53
N GLU A 75 4.30 -7.57 7.20
CA GLU A 75 5.35 -8.40 6.62
C GLU A 75 4.85 -9.84 6.41
N GLY A 76 4.06 -10.37 7.33
CA GLY A 76 3.39 -11.65 7.18
C GLY A 76 2.49 -11.71 5.94
N SER A 77 1.67 -10.67 5.70
CA SER A 77 0.82 -10.59 4.51
C SER A 77 1.61 -10.41 3.21
N ARG A 78 2.73 -9.68 3.25
CA ARG A 78 3.67 -9.59 2.12
C ARG A 78 4.22 -10.96 1.76
N LEU A 79 4.68 -11.73 2.73
CA LEU A 79 5.16 -13.10 2.52
C LEU A 79 4.05 -14.01 1.98
N ALA A 80 2.84 -13.93 2.53
CA ALA A 80 1.69 -14.69 2.05
C ALA A 80 1.37 -14.38 0.58
N THR A 81 1.39 -13.10 0.19
CA THR A 81 1.18 -12.67 -1.19
C THR A 81 2.28 -13.20 -2.12
N LEU A 82 3.54 -13.12 -1.71
CA LEU A 82 4.66 -13.65 -2.49
C LEU A 82 4.59 -15.18 -2.64
N GLN A 83 4.14 -15.89 -1.60
CA GLN A 83 3.91 -17.33 -1.67
C GLN A 83 2.76 -17.68 -2.62
N ALA A 84 1.66 -16.93 -2.58
CA ALA A 84 0.54 -17.11 -3.50
C ALA A 84 0.98 -16.91 -4.96
N LEU A 85 1.78 -15.88 -5.24
CA LEU A 85 2.36 -15.65 -6.56
C LEU A 85 3.27 -16.81 -7.01
N ARG A 86 4.13 -17.31 -6.12
CA ARG A 86 5.00 -18.46 -6.42
C ARG A 86 4.21 -19.73 -6.72
N LYS A 87 3.13 -19.97 -5.97
CA LYS A 87 2.22 -21.10 -6.21
C LYS A 87 1.52 -20.98 -7.57
N ALA A 88 0.99 -19.79 -7.88
CA ALA A 88 0.35 -19.51 -9.17
C ALA A 88 1.31 -19.69 -10.35
N ASP A 89 2.55 -19.21 -10.22
CA ASP A 89 3.60 -19.42 -11.21
C ASP A 89 3.88 -20.92 -11.41
N HIS A 90 3.99 -21.70 -10.33
CA HIS A 90 4.24 -23.15 -10.43
C HIS A 90 3.09 -23.87 -11.15
N SER A 91 1.84 -23.54 -10.82
CA SER A 91 0.66 -24.09 -11.48
C SER A 91 0.63 -23.75 -12.97
N LEU A 92 1.03 -22.53 -13.34
CA LEU A 92 1.09 -22.11 -14.73
C LEU A 92 2.23 -22.80 -15.51
N LYS A 93 3.37 -23.04 -14.88
CA LYS A 93 4.50 -23.77 -15.48
C LYS A 93 4.19 -25.22 -15.83
N LEU A 94 3.41 -25.89 -14.97
CA LEU A 94 2.97 -27.25 -15.25
C LEU A 94 2.02 -27.31 -16.45
N ALA A 95 1.27 -26.23 -16.70
CA ALA A 95 0.31 -26.14 -17.80
C ALA A 95 0.91 -25.59 -19.12
N ALA A 96 2.01 -24.84 -19.06
CA ALA A 96 2.61 -24.18 -20.21
C ALA A 96 4.06 -24.64 -20.45
N LEU A 97 4.35 -25.14 -21.66
CA LEU A 97 5.70 -25.46 -22.17
C LEU A 97 6.55 -24.19 -22.43
N ALA A 98 6.54 -23.21 -21.52
CA ALA A 98 7.21 -21.93 -21.70
C ALA A 98 8.66 -21.96 -21.22
N GLY A 99 9.58 -21.34 -21.97
CA GLY A 99 11.01 -21.26 -21.63
C GLY A 99 11.34 -20.33 -20.45
N ASP A 100 12.48 -20.58 -19.80
CA ASP A 100 12.87 -20.00 -18.49
C ASP A 100 13.00 -18.46 -18.46
N ALA A 101 13.49 -17.83 -19.53
CA ALA A 101 13.75 -16.39 -19.55
C ALA A 101 12.46 -15.53 -19.56
N GLN A 102 11.44 -15.97 -20.31
CA GLN A 102 10.14 -15.28 -20.36
C GLN A 102 9.41 -15.35 -19.02
N LEU A 103 9.60 -16.48 -18.33
CA LEU A 103 9.01 -16.81 -17.05
C LEU A 103 9.63 -16.02 -15.88
N ALA A 104 10.96 -15.81 -15.91
CA ALA A 104 11.62 -14.94 -14.95
C ALA A 104 11.13 -13.49 -15.08
N ARG A 105 10.92 -13.01 -16.32
CA ARG A 105 10.38 -11.67 -16.59
C ARG A 105 8.93 -11.51 -16.15
N SER A 106 8.08 -12.52 -16.34
CA SER A 106 6.70 -12.48 -15.84
C SER A 106 6.66 -12.43 -14.31
N ARG A 107 7.50 -13.20 -13.63
CA ARG A 107 7.56 -13.22 -12.16
C ARG A 107 8.01 -11.89 -11.57
N ALA A 108 9.04 -11.27 -12.14
CA ALA A 108 9.49 -9.95 -11.71
C ALA A 108 8.39 -8.89 -11.89
N ALA A 109 7.66 -8.94 -13.00
CA ALA A 109 6.55 -8.02 -13.26
C ALA A 109 5.36 -8.22 -12.29
N LEU A 110 5.08 -9.46 -11.87
CA LEU A 110 4.04 -9.75 -10.87
C LEU A 110 4.47 -9.32 -9.46
N ALA A 111 5.73 -9.56 -9.08
CA ALA A 111 6.29 -9.08 -7.80
C ALA A 111 6.34 -7.54 -7.73
N TYR A 112 6.65 -6.90 -8.86
CA TYR A 112 6.55 -5.45 -9.01
C TYR A 112 5.11 -4.95 -8.81
N ALA A 113 4.13 -5.59 -9.45
CA ALA A 113 2.73 -5.22 -9.33
C ALA A 113 2.20 -5.42 -7.90
N SER A 114 2.63 -6.48 -7.20
CA SER A 114 2.25 -6.70 -5.80
C SER A 114 2.89 -5.69 -4.86
N GLY A 115 4.16 -5.34 -5.09
CA GLY A 115 4.83 -4.27 -4.34
C GLY A 115 4.11 -2.93 -4.50
N LEU A 116 3.71 -2.57 -5.73
CA LEU A 116 2.95 -1.35 -5.99
C LEU A 116 1.59 -1.38 -5.29
N GLY A 117 0.88 -2.51 -5.32
CA GLY A 117 -0.41 -2.65 -4.64
C GLY A 117 -0.33 -2.50 -3.11
N PHE A 118 0.69 -3.07 -2.47
CA PHE A 118 0.98 -2.83 -1.05
C PHE A 118 1.21 -1.34 -0.78
N GLY A 119 2.07 -0.70 -1.58
CA GLY A 119 2.43 0.72 -1.41
C GLY A 119 1.26 1.67 -1.62
N VAL A 120 0.40 1.41 -2.63
CA VAL A 120 -0.81 2.22 -2.87
C VAL A 120 -1.81 2.06 -1.73
N ALA A 121 -2.04 0.85 -1.24
CA ALA A 121 -2.94 0.62 -0.11
C ALA A 121 -2.44 1.32 1.16
N SER A 122 -1.14 1.22 1.46
CA SER A 122 -0.55 1.92 2.60
C SER A 122 -0.58 3.43 2.45
N GLY A 123 -0.23 3.94 1.26
CA GLY A 123 -0.30 5.36 0.97
C GLY A 123 -1.71 5.91 1.10
N ALA A 124 -2.72 5.15 0.64
CA ALA A 124 -4.13 5.52 0.77
C ALA A 124 -4.55 5.70 2.23
N CYS A 125 -4.25 4.72 3.09
CA CYS A 125 -4.58 4.82 4.51
C CYS A 125 -3.83 5.94 5.24
N SER A 126 -2.63 6.32 4.79
CA SER A 126 -1.83 7.39 5.42
C SER A 126 -2.17 8.79 4.91
N LEU A 127 -2.51 8.94 3.63
CA LEU A 127 -2.59 10.25 2.97
C LEU A 127 -4.01 10.74 2.68
N LEU A 128 -5.00 9.85 2.52
CA LEU A 128 -6.33 10.29 2.11
C LEU A 128 -7.01 11.21 3.14
N ASN A 129 -6.89 10.90 4.43
CA ASN A 129 -7.51 11.74 5.48
C ASN A 129 -6.84 13.12 5.57
N PRO A 130 -5.49 13.24 5.67
CA PRO A 130 -4.85 14.56 5.62
C PRO A 130 -5.11 15.35 4.33
N LEU A 131 -5.21 14.67 3.17
CA LEU A 131 -5.52 15.33 1.90
C LEU A 131 -6.95 15.88 1.83
N ALA A 132 -7.89 15.16 2.43
CA ALA A 132 -9.28 15.60 2.59
C ALA A 132 -9.35 16.83 3.51
N ASP A 133 -8.63 16.80 4.65
CA ASP A 133 -8.57 17.94 5.57
C ASP A 133 -8.04 19.21 4.87
N ILE A 134 -7.03 19.07 3.99
CA ILE A 134 -6.51 20.20 3.20
C ILE A 134 -7.53 20.70 2.17
N ALA A 135 -8.32 19.80 1.57
CA ALA A 135 -9.34 20.18 0.59
C ALA A 135 -10.54 20.90 1.23
N ASP A 136 -10.97 20.42 2.41
CA ASP A 136 -12.12 20.95 3.15
C ASP A 136 -11.77 22.17 4.03
N ALA A 137 -10.49 22.42 4.30
CA ALA A 137 -10.03 23.58 5.06
C ALA A 137 -10.33 24.89 4.31
N GLY A 138 -11.53 25.45 4.48
CA GLY A 138 -11.85 26.83 4.11
C GLY A 138 -11.06 27.89 4.89
N VAL A 139 -10.26 27.48 5.89
CA VAL A 139 -9.33 28.29 6.71
C VAL A 139 -8.16 27.37 7.10
N PRO A 140 -6.89 27.82 7.01
CA PRO A 140 -5.74 26.94 7.18
C PRO A 140 -5.67 26.29 8.57
N PRO A 141 -5.24 25.01 8.66
CA PRO A 141 -4.89 24.38 9.94
C PRO A 141 -3.64 25.07 10.51
N GLY A 142 -3.87 26.03 11.42
CA GLY A 142 -2.79 26.85 11.98
C GLY A 142 -3.17 27.83 13.10
N VAL A 143 -4.45 28.01 13.47
CA VAL A 143 -4.84 28.96 14.52
C VAL A 143 -4.71 28.38 15.96
N ALA A 144 -4.10 27.20 16.13
CA ALA A 144 -3.66 26.74 17.46
C ALA A 144 -2.45 25.77 17.41
N GLY A 145 -1.30 26.22 16.88
CA GLY A 145 -0.02 25.90 17.53
C GLY A 145 0.82 24.67 17.13
N THR A 146 0.78 24.13 15.91
CA THR A 146 1.62 22.95 15.55
C THR A 146 2.53 23.09 14.33
N ALA A 147 2.45 24.18 13.55
CA ALA A 147 3.28 24.35 12.34
C ALA A 147 4.78 24.65 12.60
N LYS A 148 5.21 24.82 13.87
CA LYS A 148 6.56 25.29 14.20
C LYS A 148 7.62 24.20 14.40
N ARG A 149 7.33 22.91 14.13
CA ARG A 149 8.19 21.79 14.57
C ARG A 149 8.83 20.90 13.49
N TYR A 150 8.70 21.21 12.20
CA TYR A 150 9.30 20.36 11.14
C TYR A 150 10.56 20.94 10.47
N VAL A 151 11.05 22.10 10.92
CA VAL A 151 12.35 22.63 10.47
C VAL A 151 13.05 23.30 11.67
N SER A 152 13.70 22.49 12.50
CA SER A 152 14.82 22.90 13.35
C SER A 152 15.69 21.70 13.67
#